data_AF-A8TTG9-F1
#
_entry.id   AF-A8TTG9-F1
#
_cell.length_a   1.000
_cell.length_b   1.000
_cell.length_c   1.000
_cell.angle_alpha   90.00
_cell.angle_beta   90.00
_cell.angle_gamma   90.00
#
_symmetry.space_group_name_H-M   'P 1'
#
loop_
_entity.id
_entity.type
_entity.pdbx_description
1 polymer ?
#
loop_
_entity_poly.entity_id
_entity_poly.type
_entity_poly.pdbx_seq_one_letter_code
_entity_poly.pdbx_strand_id
1 'polypeptide(L)'
;MFGRSGKDDEKAEAEARRLEAMKVSIESALAHLKAHAEAGNTDRCEGAAKRISETLKNPKLPPDYSKQARGVLDSLLLHGFMKATAVAAKAALDAAKSDDIELRAKKIKEAREKLAGAVKYKAPAEFKGQCERLLEVAMLSGGVKAKGPTKAKPLDTAPKLENRAKPKDDTPASAKPTAPVPAATKTRTAG
;
A
#
# COMPACT_ATOMS: atom_id res chain seq x y z
N MET A 1 -43.47 41.45 -43.28
CA MET A 1 -43.32 40.09 -42.70
C MET A 1 -41.83 39.79 -42.47
N PHE A 2 -41.19 40.24 -41.39
CA PHE A 2 -39.85 39.74 -40.99
C PHE A 2 -39.65 40.05 -39.51
N GLY A 3 -39.66 39.02 -38.66
CA GLY A 3 -39.49 39.18 -37.20
C GLY A 3 -39.13 37.88 -36.46
N ARG A 4 -38.64 36.86 -37.17
CA ARG A 4 -38.32 35.55 -36.59
C ARG A 4 -36.82 35.30 -36.40
N SER A 5 -35.94 36.05 -37.08
CA SER A 5 -34.48 35.83 -37.04
C SER A 5 -33.86 36.03 -35.65
N GLY A 6 -34.13 37.17 -34.98
CA GLY A 6 -33.49 37.47 -33.69
C GLY A 6 -33.83 36.50 -32.55
N LYS A 7 -35.05 35.92 -32.53
CA LYS A 7 -35.47 34.97 -31.48
C LYS A 7 -34.86 33.57 -31.65
N ASP A 8 -34.53 33.19 -32.88
CA ASP A 8 -33.92 31.89 -33.15
C ASP A 8 -32.40 31.95 -32.92
N ASP A 9 -31.76 33.09 -33.18
CA ASP A 9 -30.35 33.35 -32.87
C ASP A 9 -30.09 33.40 -31.34
N GLU A 10 -30.94 34.10 -30.57
CA GLU A 10 -30.84 34.13 -29.09
C GLU A 10 -30.99 32.74 -28.46
N LYS A 11 -31.85 31.88 -29.03
CA LYS A 11 -32.02 30.51 -28.56
C LYS A 11 -30.81 29.65 -28.90
N ALA A 12 -30.26 29.78 -30.11
CA ALA A 12 -29.06 29.05 -30.52
C ALA A 12 -27.85 29.42 -29.65
N GLU A 13 -27.67 30.70 -29.33
CA GLU A 13 -26.60 31.15 -28.45
C GLU A 13 -26.79 30.66 -27.00
N ALA A 14 -28.02 30.69 -26.48
CA ALA A 14 -28.34 30.14 -25.16
C ALA A 14 -28.11 28.62 -25.08
N GLU A 15 -28.39 27.88 -26.15
CA GLU A 15 -28.10 26.45 -26.22
C GLU A 15 -26.61 26.15 -26.32
N ALA A 16 -25.85 26.94 -27.08
CA ALA A 16 -24.40 26.84 -27.15
C ALA A 16 -23.74 27.07 -25.77
N ARG A 17 -24.16 28.12 -25.05
CA ARG A 17 -23.67 28.40 -23.68
C ARG A 17 -24.00 27.27 -22.71
N ARG A 18 -25.18 26.66 -22.82
CA ARG A 18 -25.56 25.49 -21.99
C ARG A 18 -24.70 24.27 -22.29
N LEU A 19 -24.37 24.03 -23.56
CA LEU A 19 -23.48 22.95 -23.95
C LEU A 19 -22.05 23.15 -23.45
N GLU A 20 -21.53 24.37 -23.55
CA GLU A 20 -20.21 24.70 -22.99
C GLU A 20 -20.18 24.53 -21.47
N ALA A 21 -21.20 25.03 -20.75
CA ALA A 21 -21.29 24.83 -19.31
C ALA A 21 -21.32 23.34 -18.92
N MET A 22 -21.99 22.49 -19.72
CA MET A 22 -21.98 21.04 -19.52
C MET A 22 -20.58 20.43 -19.75
N LYS A 23 -19.86 20.85 -20.80
CA LYS A 23 -18.49 20.37 -21.04
C LYS A 23 -17.55 20.76 -19.90
N VAL A 24 -17.59 22.01 -19.44
CA VAL A 24 -16.78 22.49 -18.31
C VAL A 24 -17.09 21.71 -17.03
N SER A 25 -18.38 21.40 -16.78
CA SER A 25 -18.79 20.57 -15.65
C SER A 25 -18.22 19.15 -15.73
N ILE A 26 -18.26 18.53 -16.92
CA ILE A 26 -17.68 17.19 -17.16
C ILE A 26 -16.16 17.22 -16.97
N GLU A 27 -15.47 18.24 -17.48
CA GLU A 27 -14.02 18.39 -17.33
C GLU A 27 -13.60 18.58 -15.87
N SER A 28 -14.35 19.39 -15.11
CA SER A 28 -14.16 19.53 -13.67
C SER A 28 -14.36 18.20 -12.94
N ALA A 29 -15.42 17.46 -13.28
CA ALA A 29 -15.67 16.14 -12.70
C ALA A 29 -14.56 15.12 -13.05
N LEU A 30 -14.01 15.18 -14.25
CA LEU A 30 -12.86 14.35 -14.66
C LEU A 30 -11.58 14.74 -13.90
N ALA A 31 -11.36 16.03 -13.61
CA ALA A 31 -10.24 16.48 -12.79
C ALA A 31 -10.35 15.96 -11.34
N HIS A 32 -11.55 15.99 -10.75
CA HIS A 32 -11.81 15.39 -9.44
C HIS A 32 -11.62 13.87 -9.45
N LEU A 33 -12.08 13.19 -10.50
CA LEU A 33 -11.84 11.76 -10.68
C LEU A 33 -10.34 11.44 -10.75
N LYS A 34 -9.56 12.26 -11.46
CA LYS A 34 -8.10 12.10 -11.54
C LYS A 34 -7.45 12.17 -10.16
N ALA A 35 -7.84 13.14 -9.32
CA ALA A 35 -7.34 13.23 -7.94
C ALA A 35 -7.70 11.97 -7.12
N HIS A 36 -8.90 11.41 -7.30
CA HIS A 36 -9.27 10.15 -6.64
C HIS A 36 -8.51 8.93 -7.17
N ALA A 37 -8.25 8.88 -8.47
CA ALA A 37 -7.46 7.83 -9.11
C ALA A 37 -5.99 7.89 -8.63
N GLU A 38 -5.43 9.09 -8.52
CA GLU A 38 -4.11 9.32 -7.94
C GLU A 38 -4.06 8.99 -6.44
N ALA A 39 -5.17 9.06 -5.72
CA ALA A 39 -5.21 8.58 -4.34
C ALA A 39 -5.39 7.05 -4.23
N GLY A 40 -5.72 6.35 -5.33
CA GLY A 40 -6.08 4.93 -5.30
C GLY A 40 -7.44 4.65 -4.65
N ASN A 41 -8.32 5.65 -4.55
CA ASN A 41 -9.63 5.54 -3.91
C ASN A 41 -10.68 4.99 -4.90
N THR A 42 -10.68 3.67 -5.12
CA THR A 42 -11.53 3.04 -6.15
C THR A 42 -13.02 3.29 -5.96
N ASP A 43 -13.51 3.31 -4.72
CA ASP A 43 -14.96 3.42 -4.45
C ASP A 43 -15.47 4.82 -4.83
N ARG A 44 -14.67 5.85 -4.54
CA ARG A 44 -14.93 7.23 -4.99
C ARG A 44 -14.78 7.36 -6.50
N CYS A 45 -13.83 6.64 -7.10
CA CYS A 45 -13.65 6.63 -8.56
C CYS A 45 -14.86 6.04 -9.28
N GLU A 46 -15.38 4.89 -8.82
CA GLU A 46 -16.57 4.27 -9.40
C GLU A 46 -17.81 5.14 -9.24
N GLY A 47 -18.01 5.74 -8.06
CA GLY A 47 -19.13 6.66 -7.82
C GLY A 47 -19.07 7.93 -8.67
N ALA A 48 -17.88 8.50 -8.86
CA ALA A 48 -17.68 9.62 -9.78
C ALA A 48 -17.88 9.21 -11.24
N ALA A 49 -17.37 8.05 -11.64
CA ALA A 49 -17.53 7.51 -12.99
C ALA A 49 -18.99 7.28 -13.37
N LYS A 50 -19.81 6.74 -12.45
CA LYS A 50 -21.26 6.57 -12.68
C LYS A 50 -21.93 7.92 -12.97
N ARG A 51 -21.67 8.94 -12.17
CA ARG A 51 -22.22 10.30 -12.36
C ARG A 51 -21.80 10.93 -13.69
N ILE A 52 -20.52 10.80 -14.05
CA ILE A 52 -20.01 11.28 -15.35
C ILE A 52 -20.67 10.49 -16.49
N SER A 53 -20.81 9.18 -16.36
CA SER A 53 -21.42 8.33 -17.39
C SER A 53 -22.89 8.67 -17.65
N GLU A 54 -23.63 9.06 -16.62
CA GLU A 54 -25.03 9.53 -16.74
C GLU A 54 -25.10 10.86 -17.48
N THR A 55 -24.18 11.79 -17.16
CA THR A 55 -24.09 13.08 -17.84
C THR A 55 -23.74 12.91 -19.33
N LEU A 56 -22.88 11.93 -19.65
CA LEU A 56 -22.47 11.56 -21.01
C LEU A 56 -23.54 10.79 -21.81
N LYS A 57 -24.73 10.54 -21.26
CA LYS A 57 -25.88 10.02 -22.00
C LYS A 57 -26.74 11.13 -22.62
N ASN A 58 -26.42 12.39 -22.34
CA ASN A 58 -27.20 13.52 -22.86
C ASN A 58 -27.10 13.60 -24.39
N PRO A 59 -28.22 13.51 -25.13
CA PRO A 59 -28.23 13.51 -26.60
C PRO A 59 -27.78 14.84 -27.21
N LYS A 60 -27.73 15.93 -26.42
CA LYS A 60 -27.28 17.24 -26.88
C LYS A 60 -25.75 17.35 -26.97
N LEU A 61 -25.02 16.42 -26.36
CA LEU A 61 -23.55 16.42 -26.41
C LEU A 61 -23.06 15.91 -27.77
N PRO A 62 -22.02 16.53 -28.36
CA PRO A 62 -21.39 16.00 -29.56
C PRO A 62 -20.94 14.54 -29.35
N PRO A 63 -21.20 13.63 -30.30
CA PRO A 63 -20.90 12.21 -30.15
C PRO A 63 -19.40 11.96 -29.99
N ASP A 64 -18.57 12.72 -30.70
CA ASP A 64 -17.10 12.63 -30.61
C ASP A 64 -16.60 13.02 -29.23
N TYR A 65 -17.15 14.10 -28.65
CA TYR A 65 -16.82 14.53 -27.30
C TYR A 65 -17.21 13.45 -26.27
N SER A 66 -18.41 12.90 -26.39
CA SER A 66 -18.88 11.84 -25.50
C SER A 66 -18.00 10.59 -25.58
N LYS A 67 -17.52 10.22 -26.76
CA LYS A 67 -16.59 9.11 -26.96
C LYS A 67 -15.22 9.38 -26.34
N GLN A 68 -14.67 10.58 -26.55
CA GLN A 68 -13.40 11.00 -25.95
C GLN A 68 -13.48 11.02 -24.42
N ALA A 69 -14.52 11.62 -23.86
CA ALA A 69 -14.74 11.70 -22.41
C ALA A 69 -14.88 10.31 -21.78
N ARG A 70 -15.55 9.35 -22.44
CA ARG A 70 -15.59 7.94 -21.99
C ARG A 70 -14.22 7.28 -22.03
N GLY A 71 -13.43 7.51 -23.07
CA GLY A 71 -12.05 7.00 -23.14
C GLY A 71 -11.15 7.53 -22.02
N VAL A 72 -11.29 8.82 -21.68
CA VAL A 72 -10.59 9.42 -20.52
C VAL A 72 -11.11 8.85 -19.20
N LEU A 73 -12.42 8.65 -19.08
CA LEU A 73 -13.03 8.04 -17.89
C LEU A 73 -12.47 6.63 -17.63
N ASP A 74 -12.44 5.79 -18.66
CA ASP A 74 -11.94 4.41 -18.57
C ASP A 74 -10.44 4.36 -18.23
N SER A 75 -9.63 5.27 -18.81
CA SER A 75 -8.20 5.33 -18.51
C SER A 75 -7.91 5.80 -17.08
N LEU A 76 -8.69 6.76 -16.56
CA LEU A 76 -8.59 7.21 -15.17
C LEU A 76 -9.03 6.11 -14.19
N LEU A 77 -10.08 5.35 -14.51
CA LEU A 77 -10.49 4.19 -13.72
C LEU A 77 -9.41 3.12 -13.69
N LEU A 78 -8.85 2.77 -14.85
CA LEU A 78 -7.73 1.83 -14.94
C LEU A 78 -6.57 2.28 -14.05
N HIS A 79 -6.14 3.54 -14.17
CA HIS A 79 -5.05 4.09 -13.37
C HIS A 79 -5.36 4.03 -11.86
N GLY A 80 -6.60 4.35 -11.45
CA GLY A 80 -7.05 4.23 -10.07
C GLY A 80 -6.99 2.81 -9.53
N PHE A 81 -7.46 1.82 -10.29
CA PHE A 81 -7.38 0.41 -9.91
C PHE A 81 -5.94 -0.12 -9.85
N MET A 82 -5.10 0.27 -10.80
CA MET A 82 -3.68 -0.10 -10.79
C MET A 82 -2.99 0.46 -9.53
N LYS A 83 -3.22 1.73 -9.21
CA LYS A 83 -2.64 2.36 -8.02
C LYS A 83 -3.15 1.75 -6.73
N ALA A 84 -4.46 1.50 -6.62
CA ALA A 84 -5.06 0.83 -5.47
C ALA A 84 -4.47 -0.57 -5.24
N THR A 85 -4.30 -1.33 -6.33
CA THR A 85 -3.69 -2.66 -6.29
C THR A 85 -2.24 -2.59 -5.81
N ALA A 86 -1.45 -1.65 -6.34
CA ALA A 86 -0.06 -1.46 -5.92
C ALA A 86 0.06 -1.08 -4.43
N VAL A 87 -0.81 -0.18 -3.95
CA VAL A 87 -0.84 0.21 -2.52
C VAL A 87 -1.22 -0.98 -1.63
N ALA A 88 -2.26 -1.74 -2.00
CA ALA A 88 -2.69 -2.91 -1.24
C ALA A 88 -1.62 -4.01 -1.22
N ALA A 89 -0.96 -4.26 -2.34
CA ALA A 89 0.10 -5.27 -2.44
C ALA A 89 1.36 -4.86 -1.65
N LYS A 90 1.73 -3.57 -1.65
CA LYS A 90 2.80 -3.06 -0.78
C LYS A 90 2.43 -3.19 0.70
N ALA A 91 1.19 -2.86 1.07
CA ALA A 91 0.72 -3.06 2.45
C ALA A 91 0.73 -4.53 2.87
N ALA A 92 0.45 -5.46 1.96
CA ALA A 92 0.58 -6.89 2.21
C ALA A 92 2.04 -7.30 2.48
N LEU A 93 3.00 -6.75 1.74
CA LEU A 93 4.43 -6.98 1.98
C LEU A 93 4.89 -6.40 3.32
N ASP A 94 4.42 -5.21 3.69
CA ASP A 94 4.82 -4.59 4.96
C ASP A 94 4.21 -5.33 6.16
N ALA A 95 2.98 -5.86 6.03
CA ALA A 95 2.39 -6.78 7.01
C ALA A 95 3.16 -8.11 7.09
N ALA A 96 3.62 -8.64 5.95
CA ALA A 96 4.45 -9.84 5.89
C ALA A 96 5.79 -9.66 6.62
N LYS A 97 6.44 -8.49 6.47
CA LYS A 97 7.68 -8.14 7.20
C LYS A 97 7.45 -7.99 8.71
N SER A 98 6.25 -7.59 9.12
CA SER A 98 5.89 -7.40 10.53
C SER A 98 5.39 -8.67 11.21
N ASP A 99 5.40 -9.82 10.50
CA ASP A 99 4.82 -11.10 10.92
C ASP A 99 3.34 -11.01 11.36
N ASP A 100 2.58 -10.04 10.81
CA ASP A 100 1.15 -9.91 11.05
C ASP A 100 0.37 -10.71 10.00
N ILE A 101 0.03 -11.95 10.38
CA ILE A 101 -0.62 -12.93 9.49
C ILE A 101 -2.03 -12.47 9.09
N GLU A 102 -2.77 -11.86 10.00
CA GLU A 102 -4.16 -11.46 9.79
C GLU A 102 -4.24 -10.24 8.85
N LEU A 103 -3.43 -9.21 9.11
CA LEU A 103 -3.35 -8.04 8.24
C LEU A 103 -2.83 -8.42 6.85
N ARG A 104 -1.85 -9.32 6.76
CA ARG A 104 -1.34 -9.82 5.49
C ARG A 104 -2.44 -10.51 4.68
N ALA A 105 -3.19 -11.44 5.28
CA ALA A 105 -4.27 -12.15 4.59
C ALA A 105 -5.36 -11.19 4.10
N LYS A 106 -5.74 -10.21 4.94
CA LYS A 106 -6.71 -9.17 4.58
C LYS A 106 -6.23 -8.34 3.39
N LYS A 107 -4.96 -7.90 3.41
CA LYS A 107 -4.39 -7.07 2.34
C LYS A 107 -4.16 -7.82 1.03
N ILE A 108 -3.84 -9.12 1.09
CA ILE A 108 -3.77 -9.96 -0.11
C ILE A 108 -5.15 -10.10 -0.76
N LYS A 109 -6.21 -10.33 0.04
CA LYS A 109 -7.58 -10.41 -0.47
C LYS A 109 -7.99 -9.09 -1.14
N GLU A 110 -7.74 -7.97 -0.46
CA GLU A 110 -8.02 -6.63 -0.98
C GLU A 110 -7.28 -6.37 -2.30
N ALA A 111 -5.98 -6.70 -2.38
CA ALA A 111 -5.20 -6.54 -3.59
C ALA A 111 -5.73 -7.37 -4.76
N ARG A 112 -6.20 -8.61 -4.52
CA ARG A 112 -6.81 -9.46 -5.55
C ARG A 112 -8.14 -8.89 -6.07
N GLU A 113 -8.97 -8.36 -5.19
CA GLU A 113 -10.23 -7.72 -5.57
C GLU A 113 -9.98 -6.47 -6.44
N LYS A 114 -9.02 -5.62 -6.06
CA LYS A 114 -8.65 -4.45 -6.86
C LYS A 114 -7.97 -4.83 -8.18
N LEU A 115 -7.19 -5.91 -8.21
CA LEU A 115 -6.58 -6.44 -9.44
C LEU A 115 -7.65 -6.93 -10.42
N ALA A 116 -8.68 -7.63 -9.95
CA ALA A 116 -9.80 -8.04 -10.79
C ALA A 116 -10.51 -6.81 -11.41
N GLY A 117 -10.66 -5.74 -10.64
CA GLY A 117 -11.11 -4.43 -11.13
C GLY A 117 -10.20 -3.88 -12.24
N ALA A 118 -8.88 -3.88 -12.04
CA ALA A 118 -7.92 -3.42 -13.05
C ALA A 118 -8.03 -4.23 -14.37
N VAL A 119 -8.18 -5.55 -14.27
CA VAL A 119 -8.35 -6.43 -15.45
C VAL A 119 -9.63 -6.11 -16.22
N LYS A 120 -10.73 -5.80 -15.52
CA LYS A 120 -12.01 -5.37 -16.15
C LYS A 120 -11.82 -4.13 -17.03
N TYR A 121 -10.96 -3.20 -16.62
CA TYR A 121 -10.64 -1.99 -17.38
C TYR A 121 -9.44 -2.16 -18.33
N LYS A 122 -9.13 -3.41 -18.73
CA LYS A 122 -8.07 -3.76 -19.70
C LYS A 122 -6.66 -3.38 -19.25
N ALA A 123 -6.33 -3.63 -17.99
CA ALA A 123 -4.95 -3.52 -17.52
C ALA A 123 -4.00 -4.38 -18.37
N PRO A 124 -2.75 -3.92 -18.61
CA PRO A 124 -1.77 -4.70 -19.36
C PRO A 124 -1.44 -6.00 -18.63
N ALA A 125 -1.22 -7.08 -19.40
CA ALA A 125 -0.94 -8.41 -18.85
C ALA A 125 0.33 -8.43 -17.97
N GLU A 126 1.31 -7.59 -18.30
CA GLU A 126 2.53 -7.42 -17.51
C GLU A 126 2.23 -6.91 -16.09
N PHE A 127 1.32 -5.95 -15.94
CA PHE A 127 0.93 -5.43 -14.63
C PHE A 127 0.28 -6.51 -13.76
N LYS A 128 -0.55 -7.37 -14.38
CA LYS A 128 -1.15 -8.52 -13.69
C LYS A 128 -0.06 -9.47 -13.18
N GLY A 129 0.87 -9.86 -14.05
CA GLY A 129 1.98 -10.76 -13.67
C GLY A 129 2.88 -10.17 -12.60
N GLN A 130 3.17 -8.85 -12.65
CA GLN A 130 3.93 -8.16 -11.60
C GLN A 130 3.20 -8.17 -10.25
N CYS A 131 1.89 -7.88 -10.23
CA CYS A 131 1.11 -7.89 -9.00
C CYS A 131 0.98 -9.30 -8.41
N GLU A 132 0.78 -10.32 -9.23
CA GLU A 132 0.71 -11.72 -8.80
C GLU A 132 2.03 -12.16 -8.15
N ARG A 133 3.17 -11.89 -8.80
CA ARG A 133 4.49 -12.16 -8.21
C ARG A 133 4.70 -11.42 -6.89
N LEU A 134 4.28 -10.16 -6.81
CA LEU A 134 4.40 -9.37 -5.58
C LEU A 134 3.58 -9.97 -4.43
N LEU A 135 2.37 -10.45 -4.72
CA LEU A 135 1.50 -11.12 -3.75
C LEU A 135 2.06 -12.48 -3.33
N GLU A 136 2.66 -13.24 -4.25
CA GLU A 136 3.37 -14.49 -3.93
C GLU A 136 4.54 -14.22 -2.99
N VAL A 137 5.35 -13.19 -3.26
CA VAL A 137 6.43 -12.79 -2.35
C VAL A 137 5.87 -12.42 -0.98
N ALA A 138 4.76 -11.67 -0.90
CA ALA A 138 4.13 -11.36 0.37
C ALA A 138 3.63 -12.60 1.12
N MET A 139 3.10 -13.60 0.42
CA MET A 139 2.66 -14.86 1.01
C MET A 139 3.81 -15.71 1.56
N LEU A 140 4.93 -15.74 0.84
CA LEU A 140 6.13 -16.51 1.22
C LEU A 140 7.05 -15.77 2.19
N SER A 141 6.83 -14.46 2.36
CA SER A 141 7.56 -13.62 3.31
C SER A 141 6.89 -13.59 4.68
N GLY A 142 7.70 -13.60 5.74
CA GLY A 142 7.24 -13.68 7.12
C GLY A 142 7.06 -15.12 7.60
N GLY A 143 7.49 -15.41 8.82
CA GLY A 143 7.43 -16.76 9.38
C GLY A 143 8.76 -17.38 9.82
N VAL A 144 9.88 -16.66 9.77
CA VAL A 144 11.14 -17.11 10.41
C VAL A 144 11.37 -16.34 11.71
N LYS A 145 10.38 -16.36 12.62
CA LYS A 145 10.70 -16.24 14.04
C LYS A 145 11.39 -17.54 14.41
N ALA A 146 12.71 -17.59 14.29
CA ALA A 146 13.51 -18.66 14.87
C ALA A 146 13.17 -18.69 16.37
N LYS A 147 12.30 -19.64 16.76
CA LYS A 147 11.78 -19.81 18.13
C LYS A 147 12.85 -20.28 19.13
N GLY A 148 14.12 -20.08 18.80
CA GLY A 148 15.27 -20.48 19.60
C GLY A 148 16.58 -20.28 18.85
N PRO A 149 17.73 -20.36 19.54
CA PRO A 149 19.03 -20.36 18.90
C PRO A 149 19.05 -21.49 17.87
N THR A 150 19.21 -21.14 16.59
CA THR A 150 19.48 -22.15 15.58
C THR A 150 20.74 -22.91 16.00
N LYS A 151 20.70 -24.25 15.94
CA LYS A 151 21.82 -25.17 16.24
C LYS A 151 23.03 -24.99 15.30
N ALA A 152 23.22 -23.80 14.73
CA ALA A 152 24.30 -23.43 13.84
C ALA A 152 25.47 -22.75 14.59
N LYS A 153 25.32 -22.46 15.88
CA LYS A 153 26.50 -22.33 16.74
C LYS A 153 26.86 -23.75 17.20
N PRO A 154 28.02 -24.31 16.82
CA PRO A 154 28.53 -25.49 17.50
C PRO A 154 28.59 -25.14 18.99
N LEU A 155 27.96 -25.96 19.84
CA LEU A 155 28.24 -25.88 21.25
C LEU A 155 29.74 -26.05 21.38
N ASP A 156 30.42 -25.01 21.83
CA ASP A 156 31.77 -25.09 22.36
C ASP A 156 31.71 -25.78 23.73
N THR A 157 31.13 -26.98 23.76
CA THR A 157 31.22 -27.93 24.87
C THR A 157 32.55 -28.65 24.73
N ALA A 158 33.64 -27.88 24.78
CA ALA A 158 34.92 -28.43 25.18
C ALA A 158 34.78 -28.77 26.68
N PRO A 159 34.91 -30.04 27.10
CA PRO A 159 34.97 -30.36 28.51
C PRO A 159 36.18 -29.62 29.09
N LYS A 160 35.97 -28.87 30.18
CA LYS A 160 37.08 -28.29 30.96
C LYS A 160 37.96 -29.45 31.40
N LEU A 161 39.12 -29.59 30.76
CA LEU A 161 40.18 -30.47 31.20
C LEU A 161 40.62 -30.00 32.59
N GLU A 162 40.17 -30.72 33.62
CA GLU A 162 40.77 -30.62 34.95
C GLU A 162 42.24 -31.00 34.82
N ASN A 163 43.13 -30.03 34.98
CA ASN A 163 44.56 -30.25 35.08
C ASN A 163 44.88 -31.03 36.36
N ARG A 164 44.74 -32.35 36.32
CA ARG A 164 45.40 -33.28 37.26
C ARG A 164 46.88 -33.40 36.86
N ALA A 165 47.73 -32.51 37.37
CA ALA A 165 49.16 -32.79 37.54
C ALA A 165 49.84 -31.77 38.46
N LYS A 166 49.92 -32.10 39.75
CA LYS A 166 51.17 -32.21 40.55
C LYS A 166 50.82 -32.29 42.05
N PRO A 167 51.23 -33.35 42.76
CA PRO A 167 51.31 -33.34 44.22
C PRO A 167 52.69 -32.81 44.65
N LYS A 168 52.73 -32.04 45.74
CA LYS A 168 53.75 -32.14 46.80
C LYS A 168 53.41 -31.18 47.94
N ASP A 169 53.18 -31.78 49.10
CA ASP A 169 53.12 -31.18 50.42
C ASP A 169 54.41 -30.40 50.76
N ASP A 170 54.26 -29.25 51.42
CA ASP A 170 54.72 -29.01 52.80
C ASP A 170 54.45 -27.55 53.22
N THR A 171 53.93 -27.38 54.44
CA THR A 171 53.42 -26.14 55.08
C THR A 171 54.52 -25.44 55.93
N PRO A 172 54.25 -24.43 56.80
CA PRO A 172 53.59 -23.11 56.65
C PRO A 172 54.44 -21.95 57.28
N ALA A 173 54.23 -20.66 56.92
CA ALA A 173 54.57 -19.53 57.82
C ALA A 173 54.01 -18.15 57.40
N SER A 174 53.05 -17.66 58.22
CA SER A 174 52.94 -16.32 58.84
C SER A 174 53.26 -15.01 58.08
N ALA A 175 52.25 -14.10 58.05
CA ALA A 175 52.25 -12.70 58.57
C ALA A 175 51.51 -11.74 57.61
N LYS A 176 50.20 -11.50 57.80
CA LYS A 176 49.57 -10.34 58.50
C LYS A 176 49.35 -9.08 57.61
N PRO A 177 48.38 -8.19 57.95
CA PRO A 177 47.33 -7.76 57.02
C PRO A 177 47.21 -6.24 56.85
N THR A 178 46.57 -5.78 55.77
CA THR A 178 46.02 -4.42 55.67
C THR A 178 44.77 -4.41 54.79
N ALA A 179 43.60 -4.31 55.43
CA ALA A 179 42.43 -3.59 54.91
C ALA A 179 42.65 -2.07 55.13
N PRO A 180 41.72 -1.13 54.85
CA PRO A 180 40.43 -1.20 54.12
C PRO A 180 40.39 -0.16 52.96
N VAL A 181 39.36 0.00 52.14
CA VAL A 181 38.19 0.88 52.40
C VAL A 181 37.23 0.83 51.19
N PRO A 182 35.91 0.98 51.42
CA PRO A 182 34.83 0.76 50.46
C PRO A 182 34.20 2.07 49.96
N ALA A 183 33.38 2.01 48.90
CA ALA A 183 32.21 2.88 48.67
C ALA A 183 31.48 2.40 47.40
N ALA A 184 30.26 1.86 47.51
CA ALA A 184 28.98 2.58 47.43
C ALA A 184 28.52 2.72 45.95
N THR A 185 27.27 2.49 45.52
CA THR A 185 25.98 2.58 46.21
C THR A 185 24.91 1.80 45.41
N LYS A 186 23.91 1.28 46.13
CA LYS A 186 22.56 0.89 45.67
C LYS A 186 21.92 2.03 44.83
N THR A 187 20.92 1.81 43.96
CA THR A 187 19.48 1.57 44.29
C THR A 187 18.71 1.24 43.00
N ARG A 188 17.94 0.14 42.93
CA ARG A 188 16.51 -0.03 43.33
C ARG A 188 15.53 0.39 42.21
N THR A 189 14.95 -0.53 41.44
CA THR A 189 13.62 -1.19 41.60
C THR A 189 12.39 -0.26 41.49
N ALA A 190 11.57 -0.58 40.48
CA ALA A 190 10.10 -0.55 40.35
C ALA A 190 9.26 0.56 41.02
N GLY A 191 8.35 1.11 40.21
CA GLY A 191 7.19 1.92 40.56
C GLY A 191 6.51 2.36 39.28
#